data_AF-A0A524DVN0-F1
#
_entry.id   AF-A0A524DVN0-F1
#
_cell.length_a   1.000
_cell.length_b   1.000
_cell.length_c   1.000
_cell.angle_alpha   90.00
_cell.angle_beta   90.00
_cell.angle_gamma   90.00
#
_symmetry.space_group_name_H-M   'P 1'
#
loop_
_entity.id
_entity.type
_entity.pdbx_description
1 polymer ?
#
loop_
_entity_poly.entity_id
_entity_poly.type
_entity_poly.pdbx_seq_one_letter_code
_entity_poly.pdbx_strand_id
1 'polypeptide(L)'
;MHENKLITRYELRMKIKELIHLQHFSDAEQQECEKLYEYPLLQFIFLSVTSGTPYSILAPILHEKREYKQMMFHYSHTFPLSDEALEEKYHAVCKQKLEHLQQIVSNLLLQAGYGILKSSDYQTLAKLAQTSLKIVLFCSILELANQIQELVLSSSDVFVIPPGTNINPFIQFYQQHSNAILLAEATVWLIDPETETISTFIGTPNGNLLQFFTKSELTRLIERHWRPTITEDF
;
A
#
# COMPACT_ATOMS: atom_id res chain seq x y z
N MET A 1 25.50 -9.11 -2.38
CA MET A 1 24.08 -9.21 -2.76
C MET A 1 23.91 -10.02 -4.06
N HIS A 2 24.28 -11.30 -4.08
CA HIS A 2 24.23 -12.11 -5.32
C HIS A 2 22.89 -12.82 -5.58
N GLU A 3 21.86 -12.65 -4.74
CA GLU A 3 20.75 -13.62 -4.71
C GLU A 3 19.34 -13.11 -5.06
N ASN A 4 19.10 -11.85 -5.41
CA ASN A 4 17.76 -11.46 -5.89
C ASN A 4 17.83 -10.64 -7.17
N LYS A 5 17.84 -11.35 -8.31
CA LYS A 5 17.72 -10.77 -9.65
C LYS A 5 16.29 -10.33 -10.00
N LEU A 6 15.32 -10.59 -9.12
CA LEU A 6 13.93 -10.16 -9.18
C LEU A 6 13.56 -9.50 -7.84
N ILE A 7 13.11 -8.25 -7.88
CA ILE A 7 12.74 -7.48 -6.68
C ILE A 7 11.54 -6.61 -6.99
N THR A 8 10.66 -6.39 -6.02
CA THR A 8 9.56 -5.45 -6.19
C THR A 8 10.01 -4.02 -5.95
N ARG A 9 9.30 -3.04 -6.51
CA ARG A 9 9.53 -1.62 -6.21
C ARG A 9 9.51 -1.35 -4.71
N TYR A 10 8.55 -1.94 -4.01
CA TYR A 10 8.38 -1.83 -2.55
C TYR A 10 9.61 -2.35 -1.81
N GLU A 11 10.02 -3.60 -2.06
CA GLU A 11 11.21 -4.17 -1.42
C GLU A 11 12.47 -3.35 -1.69
N LEU A 12 12.67 -2.92 -2.93
CA LEU A 12 13.85 -2.13 -3.29
C LEU A 12 13.88 -0.82 -2.51
N ARG A 13 12.74 -0.12 -2.42
CA ARG A 13 12.64 1.11 -1.63
C ARG A 13 12.86 0.88 -0.15
N MET A 14 12.31 -0.19 0.43
CA MET A 14 12.55 -0.54 1.84
C MET A 14 14.03 -0.84 2.11
N LYS A 15 14.69 -1.60 1.25
CA LYS A 15 16.13 -1.87 1.36
C LYS A 15 16.97 -0.60 1.23
N ILE A 16 16.62 0.30 0.31
CA ILE A 16 17.32 1.58 0.15
C ILE A 16 17.15 2.43 1.42
N LYS A 17 15.93 2.53 1.97
CA LYS A 17 15.68 3.24 3.23
C LYS A 17 16.51 2.70 4.38
N GLU A 18 16.51 1.38 4.55
CA GLU A 18 17.30 0.70 5.57
C GLU A 18 18.79 1.02 5.42
N LEU A 19 19.33 0.96 4.21
CA LEU A 19 20.73 1.29 3.95
C LEU A 19 21.05 2.76 4.23
N ILE A 20 20.20 3.70 3.81
CA ILE A 20 20.39 5.14 4.12
C ILE A 20 20.41 5.34 5.64
N HIS A 21 19.49 4.70 6.37
CA HIS A 21 19.42 4.78 7.83
C HIS A 21 20.69 4.23 8.50
N LEU A 22 21.18 3.06 8.06
CA LEU A 22 22.38 2.42 8.59
C LEU A 22 23.68 3.20 8.30
N GLN A 23 23.72 3.97 7.22
CA GLN A 23 24.87 4.81 6.88
C GLN A 23 24.87 6.15 7.63
N HIS A 24 23.83 6.45 8.42
CA HIS A 24 23.74 7.64 9.25
C HIS A 24 23.92 8.96 8.48
N PHE A 25 23.44 9.06 7.24
CA PHE A 25 23.45 10.31 6.48
C PHE A 25 22.70 11.40 7.25
N SER A 26 23.39 12.50 7.53
CA SER A 26 22.80 13.70 8.14
C SER A 26 21.82 14.38 7.17
N ASP A 27 20.88 15.16 7.72
CA ASP A 27 19.93 15.94 6.91
C ASP A 27 20.65 16.88 5.92
N ALA A 28 21.82 17.40 6.31
CA ALA A 28 22.63 18.25 5.45
C ALA A 28 23.21 17.48 4.25
N GLU A 29 23.74 16.27 4.46
CA GLU A 29 24.26 15.41 3.40
C GLU A 29 23.15 14.92 2.46
N GLN A 30 21.98 14.60 3.02
CA GLN A 30 20.80 14.26 2.22
C GLN A 30 20.40 15.44 1.34
N GLN A 31 20.26 16.64 1.91
CA GLN A 31 19.94 17.86 1.15
C GLN A 31 20.99 18.24 0.11
N GLU A 32 22.28 17.99 0.39
CA GLU A 32 23.35 18.20 -0.58
C GLU A 32 23.21 17.24 -1.77
N CYS A 33 22.90 15.97 -1.53
CA CYS A 33 22.60 15.01 -2.59
C CYS A 33 21.38 15.46 -3.42
N GLU A 34 20.33 15.98 -2.78
CA GLU A 34 19.15 16.48 -3.49
C GLU A 34 19.47 17.64 -4.42
N LYS A 35 20.33 18.57 -3.97
CA LYS A 35 20.78 19.70 -4.79
C LYS A 35 21.65 19.25 -5.96
N LEU A 36 22.51 18.25 -5.74
CA LEU A 36 23.44 17.77 -6.75
C LEU A 36 22.75 16.96 -7.85
N TYR A 37 21.75 16.16 -7.47
CA TYR A 37 21.12 15.19 -8.37
C TYR A 37 19.68 15.54 -8.76
N GLU A 38 19.14 16.66 -8.27
CA GLU A 38 17.75 17.12 -8.51
C GLU A 38 16.66 16.14 -8.04
N TYR A 39 17.04 15.15 -7.21
CA TYR A 39 16.15 14.13 -6.67
C TYR A 39 16.47 13.83 -5.20
N PRO A 40 15.44 13.50 -4.37
CA PRO A 40 15.64 12.88 -3.07
C PRO A 40 16.62 11.72 -3.12
N LEU A 41 17.51 11.59 -2.11
CA LEU A 41 18.56 10.55 -2.09
C LEU A 41 18.00 9.13 -2.33
N LEU A 42 16.87 8.81 -1.72
CA LEU A 42 16.16 7.54 -1.95
C LEU A 42 15.79 7.36 -3.41
N GLN A 43 15.24 8.39 -4.04
CA GLN A 43 14.82 8.36 -5.45
C GLN A 43 16.03 8.27 -6.38
N PHE A 44 17.11 8.97 -6.07
CA PHE A 44 18.38 8.87 -6.79
C PHE A 44 18.93 7.45 -6.79
N ILE A 45 19.05 6.81 -5.61
CA ILE A 45 19.53 5.42 -5.49
C ILE A 45 18.57 4.45 -6.19
N PHE A 46 17.26 4.68 -6.09
CA PHE A 46 16.29 3.86 -6.79
C PHE A 46 16.48 3.93 -8.32
N LEU A 47 16.66 5.13 -8.87
CA LEU A 47 16.90 5.33 -10.29
C LEU A 47 18.25 4.80 -10.74
N SER A 48 19.29 4.86 -9.89
CA SER A 48 20.62 4.33 -10.24
C SER A 48 20.62 2.82 -10.47
N VAL A 49 19.69 2.10 -9.83
CA VAL A 49 19.49 0.66 -9.99
C VAL A 49 18.51 0.33 -11.13
N THR A 50 17.50 1.17 -11.36
CA THR A 50 16.33 0.82 -12.22
C THR A 50 16.25 1.55 -13.56
N SER A 51 17.11 2.53 -13.83
CA SER A 51 17.08 3.32 -15.07
C SER A 51 17.77 2.67 -16.27
N GLY A 52 18.66 1.69 -16.04
CA GLY A 52 19.48 1.08 -17.09
C GLY A 52 20.81 1.80 -17.35
N THR A 53 21.00 2.99 -16.79
CA THR A 53 22.29 3.71 -16.78
C THR A 53 22.89 3.63 -15.38
N PRO A 54 23.79 2.67 -15.11
CA PRO A 54 24.37 2.50 -13.78
C PRO A 54 25.30 3.68 -13.46
N TYR A 55 25.11 4.28 -12.29
CA TYR A 55 26.03 5.33 -11.78
C TYR A 55 27.37 4.77 -11.32
N SER A 56 27.45 3.46 -11.07
CA SER A 56 28.67 2.75 -10.71
C SER A 56 28.69 1.38 -11.40
N ILE A 57 29.87 0.94 -11.83
CA ILE A 57 30.09 -0.40 -12.42
C ILE A 57 29.69 -1.51 -11.43
N LEU A 58 29.69 -1.20 -10.13
CA LEU A 58 29.31 -2.14 -9.06
C LEU A 58 27.81 -2.12 -8.74
N ALA A 59 27.04 -1.19 -9.30
CA ALA A 59 25.61 -1.10 -9.03
C ALA A 59 24.85 -2.25 -9.74
N PRO A 60 23.89 -2.90 -9.07
CA PRO A 60 23.01 -3.85 -9.74
C PRO A 60 22.17 -3.12 -10.79
N ILE A 61 21.99 -3.76 -11.96
CA ILE A 61 21.19 -3.21 -13.05
C ILE A 61 19.88 -4.01 -13.16
N LEU A 62 18.79 -3.41 -12.65
CA LEU A 62 17.44 -3.98 -12.61
C LEU A 62 16.46 -3.11 -13.40
N HIS A 63 16.76 -2.91 -14.69
CA HIS A 63 16.04 -1.96 -15.55
C HIS A 63 14.80 -2.57 -16.20
N GLU A 64 14.74 -3.89 -16.34
CA GLU A 64 13.56 -4.57 -16.86
C GLU A 64 12.43 -4.51 -15.86
N LYS A 65 11.19 -4.36 -16.36
CA LYS A 65 10.01 -4.13 -15.53
C LYS A 65 8.86 -5.04 -15.94
N ARG A 66 8.15 -5.58 -14.96
CA ARG A 66 6.92 -6.35 -15.16
C ARG A 66 5.89 -5.98 -14.11
N GLU A 67 4.70 -5.58 -14.55
CA GLU A 67 3.55 -5.49 -13.66
C GLU A 67 2.92 -6.88 -13.50
N TYR A 68 2.62 -7.26 -12.26
CA TYR A 68 1.90 -8.48 -11.94
C TYR A 68 1.01 -8.23 -10.71
N LYS A 69 -0.30 -8.47 -10.82
CA LYS A 69 -1.31 -8.28 -9.75
C LYS A 69 -1.17 -6.95 -8.98
N GLN A 70 -1.11 -5.82 -9.70
CA GLN A 70 -0.95 -4.46 -9.12
C GLN A 70 0.38 -4.19 -8.41
N MET A 71 1.40 -5.02 -8.64
CA MET A 71 2.74 -4.87 -8.09
C MET A 71 3.77 -4.76 -9.21
N MET A 72 4.70 -3.80 -9.08
CA MET A 72 5.77 -3.59 -10.06
C MET A 72 7.02 -4.36 -9.64
N PHE A 73 7.48 -5.24 -10.52
CA PHE A 73 8.71 -6.02 -10.39
C PHE A 73 9.80 -5.43 -11.26
N HIS A 74 11.02 -5.44 -10.73
CA HIS A 74 12.26 -5.03 -11.37
C HIS A 74 13.22 -6.21 -11.42
N TYR A 75 13.86 -6.42 -12.56
CA TYR A 75 14.78 -7.55 -12.74
C TYR A 75 15.93 -7.24 -13.69
N SER A 76 16.98 -8.05 -13.62
CA SER A 76 18.08 -8.00 -14.58
C SER A 76 17.66 -8.65 -15.90
N HIS A 77 18.10 -8.11 -17.03
CA HIS A 77 17.90 -8.73 -18.36
C HIS A 77 18.38 -10.20 -18.43
N THR A 78 19.35 -10.58 -17.58
CA THR A 78 19.86 -11.97 -17.51
C THR A 78 19.00 -12.91 -16.65
N PHE A 79 17.91 -12.43 -16.05
CA PHE A 79 17.03 -13.24 -15.23
C PHE A 79 15.97 -13.94 -16.10
N PRO A 80 15.87 -15.28 -16.06
CA PRO A 80 14.84 -16.01 -16.79
C PRO A 80 13.49 -15.84 -16.07
N LEU A 81 12.78 -14.75 -16.36
CA LEU A 81 11.50 -14.45 -15.76
C LEU A 81 10.43 -15.47 -16.21
N SER A 82 9.77 -16.10 -15.24
CA SER A 82 8.59 -16.94 -15.45
C SER A 82 7.40 -16.45 -14.60
N ASP A 83 6.19 -16.83 -14.98
CA ASP A 83 4.99 -16.50 -14.20
C ASP A 83 5.00 -17.19 -12.82
N GLU A 84 5.59 -18.38 -12.71
CA GLU A 84 5.80 -19.09 -11.44
C GLU A 84 6.71 -18.31 -10.49
N ALA A 85 7.82 -17.77 -11.01
CA ALA A 85 8.73 -16.95 -10.22
C ALA A 85 8.09 -15.62 -9.78
N LEU A 86 7.23 -15.02 -10.62
CA LEU A 86 6.44 -13.85 -10.26
C LEU A 86 5.43 -14.16 -9.14
N GLU A 87 4.73 -15.29 -9.24
CA GLU A 87 3.71 -15.68 -8.26
C GLU A 87 4.34 -16.01 -6.89
N GLU A 88 5.41 -16.81 -6.86
CA GLU A 88 6.15 -17.11 -5.63
C GLU A 88 6.66 -15.82 -4.97
N LYS A 89 7.26 -14.93 -5.77
CA LYS A 89 7.76 -13.65 -5.28
C LYS A 89 6.62 -12.73 -4.80
N TYR A 90 5.50 -12.70 -5.51
CA TYR A 90 4.31 -11.93 -5.12
C TYR A 90 3.81 -12.37 -3.74
N HIS A 91 3.67 -13.68 -3.49
CA HIS A 91 3.23 -14.19 -2.20
C HIS A 91 4.19 -13.84 -1.06
N ALA A 92 5.49 -14.00 -1.28
CA ALA A 92 6.50 -13.64 -0.28
C ALA A 92 6.44 -12.14 0.09
N VAL A 93 6.29 -11.27 -0.91
CA VAL A 93 6.19 -9.82 -0.70
C VAL A 93 4.86 -9.43 -0.06
N CYS A 94 3.76 -10.10 -0.42
CA CYS A 94 2.47 -9.88 0.22
C CYS A 94 2.54 -10.13 1.73
N LYS A 95 3.17 -11.23 2.16
CA LYS A 95 3.36 -11.51 3.58
C LYS A 95 4.09 -10.37 4.30
N GLN A 96 5.24 -9.95 3.77
CA GLN A 96 6.02 -8.84 4.34
C GLN A 96 5.23 -7.51 4.36
N LYS A 97 4.49 -7.22 3.30
CA LYS A 97 3.69 -6.00 3.17
C LYS A 97 2.54 -5.99 4.18
N LEU A 98 1.88 -7.12 4.37
CA LEU A 98 0.79 -7.28 5.34
C LEU A 98 1.30 -7.14 6.78
N GLU A 99 2.45 -7.73 7.12
CA GLU A 99 3.11 -7.55 8.43
C GLU A 99 3.41 -6.05 8.69
N HIS A 100 3.92 -5.34 7.68
CA HIS A 100 4.19 -3.91 7.80
C HIS A 100 2.89 -3.08 7.95
N LEU A 101 1.86 -3.37 7.15
CA LEU A 101 0.54 -2.73 7.28
C LEU A 101 -0.08 -2.97 8.65
N GLN A 102 0.06 -4.17 9.20
CA GLN A 102 -0.41 -4.53 10.53
C GLN A 102 0.24 -3.66 11.61
N GLN A 103 1.53 -3.36 11.47
CA GLN A 103 2.23 -2.46 12.38
C GLN A 103 1.72 -1.02 12.27
N ILE A 104 1.55 -0.50 11.05
CA ILE A 104 1.00 0.85 10.80
C ILE A 104 -0.41 0.97 11.39
N VAL A 105 -1.28 0.00 11.12
CA VAL A 105 -2.66 -0.04 11.65
C VAL A 105 -2.66 -0.11 13.19
N SER A 106 -1.82 -0.94 13.78
CA SER A 106 -1.73 -1.07 15.23
C SER A 106 -1.30 0.24 15.88
N ASN A 107 -0.29 0.91 15.31
CA ASN A 107 0.18 2.21 15.78
C ASN A 107 -0.92 3.27 15.67
N LEU A 108 -1.62 3.34 14.53
CA LEU A 108 -2.75 4.24 14.32
C LEU A 108 -3.84 4.03 15.38
N LEU A 109 -4.24 2.78 15.61
CA LEU A 109 -5.31 2.45 16.55
C LEU A 109 -4.94 2.85 17.98
N LEU A 110 -3.70 2.56 18.41
CA LEU A 110 -3.20 2.95 19.73
C LEU A 110 -3.12 4.46 19.89
N GLN A 111 -2.65 5.19 18.87
CA GLN A 111 -2.63 6.66 18.86
C GLN A 111 -4.04 7.27 18.93
N ALA A 112 -5.02 6.62 18.30
CA ALA A 112 -6.43 6.99 18.38
C ALA A 112 -7.13 6.54 19.67
N GLY A 113 -6.39 5.90 20.60
CA GLY A 113 -6.88 5.48 21.91
C GLY A 113 -7.61 4.13 21.94
N TYR A 114 -7.64 3.39 20.84
CA TYR A 114 -8.25 2.05 20.81
C TYR A 114 -7.38 1.03 21.54
N GLY A 115 -8.01 0.13 22.30
CA GLY A 115 -7.36 -1.07 22.80
C GLY A 115 -7.41 -2.21 21.78
N ILE A 116 -6.28 -2.84 21.50
CA ILE A 116 -6.21 -4.03 20.63
C ILE A 116 -6.62 -5.26 21.46
N LEU A 117 -7.72 -5.90 21.09
CA LEU A 117 -8.26 -7.08 21.77
C LEU A 117 -7.66 -8.38 21.23
N LYS A 118 -7.50 -8.46 19.91
CA LYS A 118 -6.93 -9.61 19.20
C LYS A 118 -6.23 -9.12 17.95
N SER A 119 -5.05 -9.66 17.68
CA SER A 119 -4.34 -9.47 16.44
C SER A 119 -3.89 -10.83 15.91
N SER A 120 -4.24 -11.14 14.67
CA SER A 120 -3.64 -12.22 13.88
C SER A 120 -2.96 -11.61 12.64
N ASP A 121 -2.32 -12.45 11.83
CA ASP A 121 -1.47 -12.01 10.71
C ASP A 121 -2.13 -10.97 9.78
N TYR A 122 -3.45 -11.08 9.55
CA TYR A 122 -4.18 -10.22 8.61
C TYR A 122 -5.48 -9.62 9.20
N GLN A 123 -5.69 -9.75 10.50
CA GLN A 123 -6.91 -9.27 11.15
C GLN A 123 -6.62 -8.67 12.52
N THR A 124 -7.23 -7.52 12.80
CA THR A 124 -7.17 -6.87 14.10
C THR A 124 -8.58 -6.57 14.62
N LEU A 125 -8.83 -6.94 15.87
CA LEU A 125 -10.01 -6.51 16.61
C LEU A 125 -9.60 -5.45 17.61
N ALA A 126 -10.19 -4.27 17.51
CA ALA A 126 -9.90 -3.14 18.36
C ALA A 126 -11.18 -2.56 18.96
N LYS A 127 -11.08 -1.97 20.16
CA LYS A 127 -12.24 -1.43 20.87
C LYS A 127 -11.92 -0.11 21.54
N LEU A 128 -12.87 0.83 21.45
CA LEU A 128 -12.87 2.10 22.17
C LEU A 128 -14.27 2.36 22.72
N ALA A 129 -14.41 2.33 24.05
CA ALA A 129 -15.70 2.42 24.73
C ALA A 129 -16.72 1.41 24.17
N GLN A 130 -17.79 1.88 23.50
CA GLN A 130 -18.81 1.03 22.88
C GLN A 130 -18.54 0.74 21.39
N THR A 131 -17.50 1.35 20.81
CA THR A 131 -17.15 1.16 19.39
C THR A 131 -16.16 0.01 19.25
N SER A 132 -16.48 -0.96 18.40
CA SER A 132 -15.56 -2.05 18.03
C SER A 132 -15.22 -1.95 16.55
N LEU A 133 -13.96 -2.23 16.20
CA LEU A 133 -13.48 -2.28 14.83
C LEU A 133 -12.92 -3.67 14.55
N LYS A 134 -13.29 -4.21 13.39
CA LYS A 134 -12.73 -5.42 12.80
C LYS A 134 -11.97 -5.03 11.54
N ILE A 135 -10.67 -4.90 11.68
CA ILE A 135 -9.77 -4.54 10.60
C ILE A 135 -9.30 -5.82 9.90
N VAL A 136 -9.42 -5.87 8.58
CA VAL A 136 -8.93 -6.96 7.72
C VAL A 136 -7.99 -6.39 6.67
N LEU A 137 -6.80 -6.95 6.57
CA LEU A 137 -5.74 -6.49 5.67
C LEU A 137 -5.72 -7.33 4.38
N PHE A 138 -5.56 -6.67 3.24
CA PHE A 138 -5.41 -7.31 1.93
C PHE A 138 -4.14 -6.84 1.25
N CYS A 139 -3.51 -7.69 0.44
CA CYS A 139 -2.29 -7.33 -0.27
C CYS A 139 -2.57 -6.39 -1.46
N SER A 140 -3.80 -6.39 -1.99
CA SER A 140 -4.23 -5.53 -3.08
C SER A 140 -5.74 -5.34 -3.11
N ILE A 141 -6.19 -4.33 -3.89
CA ILE A 141 -7.61 -4.13 -4.20
C ILE A 141 -8.24 -5.33 -4.94
N LEU A 142 -7.47 -6.03 -5.77
CA LEU A 142 -7.95 -7.20 -6.52
C LEU A 142 -8.31 -8.35 -5.58
N GLU A 143 -7.52 -8.53 -4.52
CA GLU A 143 -7.77 -9.55 -3.51
C GLU A 143 -9.05 -9.25 -2.72
N LEU A 144 -9.23 -7.98 -2.32
CA LEU A 144 -10.47 -7.54 -1.67
C LEU A 144 -11.69 -7.74 -2.60
N ALA A 145 -11.58 -7.38 -3.88
CA ALA A 145 -12.64 -7.55 -4.86
C ALA A 145 -13.13 -9.01 -4.96
N ASN A 146 -12.20 -9.96 -4.90
CA ASN A 146 -12.51 -11.39 -4.99
C ASN A 146 -13.20 -11.94 -3.74
N GLN A 147 -12.95 -11.36 -2.56
CA GLN A 147 -13.45 -11.88 -1.29
C GLN A 147 -14.70 -11.16 -0.79
N ILE A 148 -14.89 -9.88 -1.15
CA ILE A 148 -15.93 -9.05 -0.54
C ILE A 148 -17.35 -9.52 -0.80
N GLN A 149 -17.59 -10.20 -1.93
CA GLN A 149 -18.92 -10.71 -2.30
C GLN A 149 -19.44 -11.81 -1.36
N GLU A 150 -18.53 -12.51 -0.69
CA GLU A 150 -18.86 -13.62 0.21
C GLU A 150 -19.03 -13.14 1.67
N LEU A 151 -18.75 -11.86 1.95
CA LEU A 151 -18.77 -11.31 3.30
C LEU A 151 -20.13 -10.71 3.64
N VAL A 152 -20.62 -11.02 4.85
CA VAL A 152 -21.70 -10.26 5.48
C VAL A 152 -21.07 -9.04 6.16
N LEU A 153 -21.31 -7.86 5.58
CA LEU A 153 -20.74 -6.60 6.05
C LEU A 153 -21.47 -6.07 7.29
N SER A 154 -20.72 -5.41 8.16
CA SER A 154 -21.20 -4.70 9.34
C SER A 154 -20.52 -3.34 9.48
N SER A 155 -21.11 -2.46 10.29
CA SER A 155 -20.55 -1.14 10.60
C SER A 155 -19.21 -1.18 11.36
N SER A 156 -18.81 -2.36 11.84
CA SER A 156 -17.52 -2.58 12.48
C SER A 156 -16.41 -2.97 11.50
N ASP A 157 -16.75 -3.35 10.27
CA ASP A 157 -15.77 -3.85 9.31
C ASP A 157 -14.96 -2.71 8.67
N VAL A 158 -13.65 -2.89 8.70
CA VAL A 158 -12.66 -2.00 8.10
C VAL A 158 -11.75 -2.83 7.21
N PHE A 159 -11.72 -2.53 5.93
CA PHE A 159 -10.82 -3.19 4.97
C PHE A 159 -9.64 -2.30 4.67
N VAL A 160 -8.43 -2.81 4.82
CA VAL A 160 -7.19 -2.07 4.53
C VAL A 160 -6.55 -2.63 3.29
N ILE A 161 -6.28 -1.75 2.34
CA ILE A 161 -5.61 -2.07 1.09
C ILE A 161 -4.43 -1.12 0.89
N PRO A 162 -3.35 -1.58 0.24
CA PRO A 162 -2.29 -0.69 -0.20
C PRO A 162 -2.56 -0.11 -1.60
N PRO A 163 -1.81 0.95 -2.01
CA PRO A 163 -1.84 1.43 -3.37
C PRO A 163 -1.37 0.36 -4.36
N GLY A 164 -1.93 0.43 -5.57
CA GLY A 164 -1.55 -0.38 -6.73
C GLY A 164 -0.85 0.45 -7.80
N THR A 165 -0.35 -0.22 -8.84
CA THR A 165 0.30 0.43 -9.98
C THR A 165 -0.68 1.06 -10.97
N ASN A 166 -1.95 0.65 -10.96
CA ASN A 166 -2.99 1.08 -11.88
C ASN A 166 -4.25 1.51 -11.11
N ILE A 167 -4.92 2.56 -11.59
CA ILE A 167 -6.16 3.04 -10.98
C ILE A 167 -7.40 2.23 -11.41
N ASN A 168 -7.38 1.58 -12.57
CA ASN A 168 -8.57 0.91 -13.12
C ASN A 168 -9.20 -0.12 -12.17
N PRO A 169 -8.42 -0.99 -11.47
CA PRO A 169 -9.00 -1.90 -10.48
C PRO A 169 -9.70 -1.19 -9.31
N PHE A 170 -9.20 -0.02 -8.89
CA PHE A 170 -9.85 0.78 -7.85
C PHE A 170 -11.16 1.38 -8.35
N ILE A 171 -11.19 1.89 -9.58
CA ILE A 171 -12.43 2.41 -10.21
C ILE A 171 -13.47 1.30 -10.31
N GLN A 172 -13.08 0.12 -10.83
CA GLN A 172 -13.98 -1.03 -10.97
C GLN A 172 -14.52 -1.49 -9.63
N PHE A 173 -13.64 -1.64 -8.62
CA PHE A 173 -14.06 -2.01 -7.28
C PHE A 173 -15.05 -0.99 -6.69
N TYR A 174 -14.76 0.31 -6.83
CA TYR A 174 -15.64 1.36 -6.35
C TYR A 174 -17.01 1.28 -7.02
N GLN A 175 -17.06 1.15 -8.34
CA GLN A 175 -18.31 1.05 -9.10
C GLN A 175 -19.15 -0.18 -8.69
N GLN A 176 -18.49 -1.30 -8.40
CA GLN A 176 -19.16 -2.57 -8.11
C GLN A 176 -19.59 -2.71 -6.65
N HIS A 177 -18.81 -2.17 -5.70
CA HIS A 177 -18.94 -2.52 -4.29
C HIS A 177 -19.17 -1.33 -3.34
N SER A 178 -18.95 -0.08 -3.77
CA SER A 178 -19.05 1.08 -2.88
C SER A 178 -20.42 1.23 -2.22
N ASN A 179 -21.52 1.08 -2.97
CA ASN A 179 -22.87 1.20 -2.43
C ASN A 179 -23.13 0.18 -1.31
N ALA A 180 -22.75 -1.09 -1.50
CA ALA A 180 -22.95 -2.13 -0.48
C ALA A 180 -22.13 -1.85 0.79
N ILE A 181 -20.88 -1.40 0.62
CA ILE A 181 -20.00 -1.02 1.74
C ILE A 181 -20.57 0.16 2.52
N LEU A 182 -21.02 1.20 1.80
CA LEU A 182 -21.60 2.41 2.40
C LEU A 182 -22.91 2.12 3.13
N LEU A 183 -23.81 1.30 2.54
CA LEU A 183 -25.06 0.89 3.17
C LEU A 183 -24.85 0.08 4.45
N ALA A 184 -23.77 -0.71 4.51
CA ALA A 184 -23.38 -1.45 5.70
C ALA A 184 -22.61 -0.60 6.73
N GLU A 185 -22.36 0.68 6.45
CA GLU A 185 -21.50 1.59 7.23
C GLU A 185 -20.07 1.04 7.43
N ALA A 186 -19.62 0.12 6.59
CA ALA A 186 -18.26 -0.38 6.57
C ALA A 186 -17.33 0.63 5.89
N THR A 187 -16.01 0.47 6.09
CA THR A 187 -15.03 1.38 5.48
C THR A 187 -13.90 0.66 4.78
N VAL A 188 -13.33 1.30 3.75
CA VAL A 188 -12.11 0.86 3.08
C VAL A 188 -11.06 1.95 3.22
N TRP A 189 -9.92 1.59 3.78
CA TRP A 189 -8.77 2.47 4.00
C TRP A 189 -7.66 2.14 3.00
N LEU A 190 -7.06 3.18 2.44
CA LEU A 190 -5.88 3.09 1.61
C LEU A 190 -4.67 3.47 2.46
N ILE A 191 -3.76 2.52 2.67
CA ILE A 191 -2.53 2.74 3.45
C ILE A 191 -1.32 2.50 2.54
N ASP A 192 -0.50 3.53 2.33
CA ASP A 192 0.76 3.38 1.65
C ASP A 192 1.86 3.00 2.65
N PRO A 193 2.35 1.75 2.64
CA PRO A 193 3.42 1.33 3.55
C PRO A 193 4.77 1.99 3.24
N GLU A 194 4.95 2.59 2.06
CA GLU A 194 6.18 3.31 1.76
C GLU A 194 6.19 4.71 2.37
N THR A 195 5.06 5.37 2.51
CA THR A 195 4.98 6.73 3.08
C THR A 195 4.34 6.77 4.45
N GLU A 196 3.84 5.62 4.93
CA GLU A 196 2.98 5.48 6.10
C GLU A 196 1.76 6.41 6.07
N THR A 197 1.34 6.81 4.86
CA THR A 197 0.17 7.67 4.69
C THR A 197 -1.10 6.84 4.71
N ILE A 198 -2.07 7.34 5.46
CA ILE A 198 -3.37 6.69 5.65
C ILE A 198 -4.42 7.60 5.06
N SER A 199 -5.32 7.02 4.28
CA SER A 199 -6.27 7.73 3.43
C SER A 199 -7.61 7.00 3.40
N THR A 200 -8.70 7.75 3.30
CA THR A 200 -10.03 7.16 3.14
C THR A 200 -10.25 6.81 1.66
N PHE A 201 -10.66 5.58 1.37
CA PHE A 201 -11.06 5.18 0.02
C PHE A 201 -12.59 5.08 -0.10
N ILE A 202 -13.24 4.33 0.77
CA ILE A 202 -14.71 4.23 0.84
C ILE A 202 -15.16 4.38 2.29
N GLY A 203 -16.22 5.16 2.50
CA GLY A 203 -16.76 5.43 3.82
C GLY A 203 -15.92 6.43 4.62
N THR A 204 -16.38 6.70 5.84
CA THR A 204 -15.78 7.70 6.74
C THR A 204 -15.34 7.00 8.03
N PRO A 205 -14.06 7.06 8.41
CA PRO A 205 -13.59 6.53 9.69
C PRO A 205 -14.32 7.19 10.87
N ASN A 206 -14.39 6.47 11.99
CA ASN A 206 -14.97 7.00 13.23
C ASN A 206 -14.22 8.25 13.71
N GLY A 207 -14.92 9.16 14.37
CA GLY A 207 -14.46 10.53 14.65
C GLY A 207 -13.02 10.67 15.16
N ASN A 208 -12.61 9.85 16.13
CA ASN A 208 -11.26 9.91 16.71
C ASN A 208 -10.15 9.52 15.73
N LEU A 209 -10.47 8.74 14.70
CA LEU A 209 -9.54 8.32 13.67
C LEU A 209 -9.36 9.39 12.59
N LEU A 210 -10.37 10.23 12.31
CA LEU A 210 -10.36 11.16 11.17
C LEU A 210 -9.16 12.10 11.14
N GLN A 211 -8.66 12.52 12.30
CA GLN A 211 -7.49 13.40 12.39
C GLN A 211 -6.19 12.79 11.85
N PHE A 212 -6.10 11.47 11.76
CA PHE A 212 -4.93 10.76 11.25
C PHE A 212 -5.02 10.46 9.74
N PHE A 213 -6.16 10.77 9.11
CA PHE A 213 -6.40 10.47 7.71
C PHE A 213 -6.11 11.68 6.83
N THR A 214 -5.35 11.45 5.78
CA THR A 214 -5.13 12.39 4.69
C THR A 214 -6.25 12.25 3.65
N LYS A 215 -6.52 13.31 2.89
CA LYS A 215 -7.40 13.20 1.71
C LYS A 215 -6.62 12.51 0.60
N SER A 216 -7.05 11.32 0.20
CA SER A 216 -6.46 10.61 -0.94
C SER A 216 -6.70 11.37 -2.25
N GLU A 217 -5.65 11.59 -3.04
CA GLU A 217 -5.79 12.05 -4.43
C GLU A 217 -6.53 11.01 -5.28
N LEU A 218 -6.42 9.72 -4.97
CA LEU A 218 -7.12 8.64 -5.66
C LEU A 218 -8.65 8.74 -5.45
N THR A 219 -9.08 9.00 -4.22
CA THR A 219 -10.51 9.22 -3.90
C THR A 219 -11.05 10.45 -4.62
N ARG A 220 -10.30 11.56 -4.61
CA ARG A 220 -10.67 12.77 -5.38
C ARG A 220 -10.79 12.50 -6.88
N LEU A 221 -9.90 11.68 -7.43
CA LEU A 221 -9.91 11.34 -8.85
C LEU A 221 -11.11 10.46 -9.20
N ILE A 222 -11.41 9.45 -8.39
CA ILE A 222 -12.56 8.57 -8.59
C ILE A 222 -13.88 9.32 -8.47
N GLU A 223 -14.05 10.17 -7.45
CA GLU A 223 -15.25 11.03 -7.29
C GLU A 223 -15.45 12.00 -8.46
N ARG A 224 -14.36 12.51 -9.04
CA ARG A 224 -14.44 13.38 -10.23
C ARG A 224 -14.91 12.63 -11.48
N HIS A 225 -14.51 11.37 -11.63
CA HIS A 225 -14.85 10.54 -12.79
C HIS A 225 -16.14 9.74 -12.60
N TRP A 226 -16.66 9.65 -11.38
CA TRP A 226 -17.87 8.93 -11.06
C TRP A 226 -18.76 9.73 -10.11
N ARG A 227 -19.81 10.33 -10.66
CA ARG A 227 -20.95 10.79 -9.85
C ARG A 227 -21.95 9.64 -9.84
N PRO A 228 -22.23 9.00 -8.68
CA PRO A 228 -23.36 8.10 -8.63
C PRO A 228 -24.60 8.90 -8.99
N THR A 229 -25.29 8.49 -10.06
CA THR A 229 -26.67 8.91 -10.27
C THR A 229 -27.45 8.28 -9.13
N ILE A 230 -27.78 9.06 -8.11
CA ILE A 230 -28.75 8.64 -7.10
C ILE A 230 -30.08 8.59 -7.86
N THR A 231 -30.43 7.42 -8.39
CA THR A 231 -31.82 7.14 -8.74
C THR A 231 -32.53 6.92 -7.42
N GLU A 232 -33.15 8.00 -6.91
CA GLU A 232 -34.20 7.93 -5.92
C GLU A 232 -35.39 7.19 -6.55
N ASP A 233 -35.31 5.86 -6.59
CA ASP A 233 -36.47 5.04 -6.85
C ASP A 233 -37.10 4.70 -5.50
N PHE A 234 -38.21 5.39 -5.23
CA PHE A 234 -39.14 5.24 -4.12
C PHE A 234 -39.77 3.84 -4.06
#